data_AF-A0A8J9WQ87-F1
#
_entry.id   AF-A0A8J9WQ87-F1
#
_cell.length_a   1.000
_cell.length_b   1.000
_cell.length_c   1.000
_cell.angle_alpha   90.00
_cell.angle_beta   90.00
_cell.angle_gamma   90.00
#
_symmetry.space_group_name_H-M   'P 1'
#
loop_
_entity.id
_entity.type
_entity.pdbx_description
1 polymer ?
#
loop_
_entity_poly.entity_id
_entity_poly.type
_entity_poly.pdbx_seq_one_letter_code
_entity_poly.pdbx_strand_id
1 'polypeptide(L)'
;MGSDPVKSDWLISTQQWADERRNDLMDAWQVLQTSYDERRLPSSADLTFSTVLTSIGAVLLANLLVILASRKGRKLVFDTVETILAIVLVILLLSIVLGLPVGAVYLMLKAISYFVGSLWSTPAVQAAVAALRSNFTRT
;
A
#
# COMPACT_ATOMS: atom_id res chain seq x y z
N MET A 1 -16.70 8.10 35.31
CA MET A 1 -15.67 7.38 34.53
C MET A 1 -16.39 6.70 33.37
N GLY A 2 -16.40 7.34 32.21
CA GLY A 2 -17.13 6.87 31.03
C GLY A 2 -16.39 5.69 30.40
N SER A 3 -17.09 4.57 30.24
CA SER A 3 -16.64 3.45 29.41
C SER A 3 -16.74 3.89 27.95
N ASP A 4 -15.61 4.17 27.31
CA ASP A 4 -15.55 4.50 25.90
C ASP A 4 -16.13 3.35 25.06
N PRO A 5 -17.30 3.52 24.41
CA PRO A 5 -17.99 2.43 23.71
C PRO A 5 -17.18 1.91 22.51
N VAL A 6 -16.33 2.77 21.94
CA VAL A 6 -15.41 2.40 20.85
C VAL A 6 -14.37 1.39 21.32
N LYS A 7 -13.94 1.45 22.60
CA LYS A 7 -12.90 0.57 23.14
C LYS A 7 -13.42 -0.85 23.37
N SER A 8 -14.68 -1.01 23.75
CA SER A 8 -15.34 -2.31 23.87
C SER A 8 -15.55 -2.97 22.52
N ASP A 9 -15.87 -2.20 21.48
CA ASP A 9 -16.25 -2.74 20.17
C ASP A 9 -15.06 -3.41 19.44
N TRP A 10 -13.86 -2.83 19.52
CA TRP A 10 -12.65 -3.46 18.95
C TRP A 10 -12.14 -4.67 19.76
N LEU A 11 -12.33 -4.66 21.08
CA LEU A 11 -11.97 -5.81 21.92
C LEU A 11 -12.89 -7.00 21.64
N ILE A 12 -14.18 -6.75 21.47
CA ILE A 12 -15.16 -7.78 21.11
C ILE A 12 -14.86 -8.33 19.72
N SER A 13 -14.56 -7.48 18.73
CA SER A 13 -14.26 -7.94 17.37
C SER A 13 -12.94 -8.70 17.26
N THR A 14 -11.89 -8.29 17.98
CA THR A 14 -10.63 -9.03 18.02
C THR A 14 -10.75 -10.37 18.73
N GLN A 15 -11.59 -10.45 19.78
CA GLN A 15 -11.86 -11.69 20.49
C GLN A 15 -12.71 -12.65 19.65
N GLN A 16 -13.77 -12.16 18.99
CA GLN A 16 -14.57 -12.95 18.04
C GLN A 16 -13.71 -13.48 16.89
N TRP A 17 -12.83 -12.65 16.32
CA TRP A 17 -11.91 -13.07 15.28
C TRP A 17 -10.92 -14.15 15.75
N ALA A 18 -10.40 -14.02 16.98
CA ALA A 18 -9.51 -15.03 17.57
C ALA A 18 -10.25 -16.35 17.80
N ASP A 19 -11.52 -16.30 18.19
CA ASP A 19 -12.36 -17.47 18.41
C ASP A 19 -12.69 -18.18 17.09
N GLU A 20 -13.01 -17.44 16.04
CA GLU A 20 -13.20 -17.97 14.68
C GLU A 20 -11.94 -18.66 14.15
N ARG A 21 -10.77 -18.02 14.28
CA ARG A 21 -9.49 -18.62 13.84
C ARG A 21 -9.11 -19.86 14.63
N ARG A 22 -9.43 -19.89 15.93
CA ARG A 22 -9.22 -21.07 16.78
C ARG A 22 -10.11 -22.23 16.32
N ASN A 23 -11.37 -21.96 16.01
CA ASN A 23 -12.30 -22.97 15.50
C ASN A 23 -11.84 -23.49 14.13
N ASP A 24 -11.43 -22.61 13.22
CA ASP A 24 -10.84 -23.00 11.92
C ASP A 24 -9.62 -23.92 12.08
N LEU A 25 -8.75 -23.65 13.08
CA LEU A 25 -7.59 -24.49 13.37
C LEU A 25 -7.97 -25.85 13.95
N MET A 26 -9.00 -25.91 14.80
CA MET A 26 -9.51 -27.17 15.36
C MET A 26 -10.15 -28.03 14.28
N ASP A 27 -10.93 -27.43 13.37
CA ASP A 27 -11.52 -28.12 12.22
C ASP A 27 -10.43 -28.62 11.27
N ALA A 28 -9.43 -27.78 10.97
CA ALA A 28 -8.26 -28.18 10.18
C ALA A 28 -7.54 -29.38 10.80
N TRP A 29 -7.34 -29.35 12.13
CA TRP A 29 -6.68 -30.41 12.88
C TRP A 29 -7.47 -31.71 12.83
N GLN A 30 -8.79 -31.63 13.02
CA GLN A 30 -9.67 -32.79 12.98
C GLN A 30 -9.69 -33.42 11.57
N VAL A 31 -9.79 -32.62 10.51
CA VAL A 31 -9.69 -33.09 9.12
C VAL A 31 -8.35 -33.76 8.86
N LEU A 32 -7.25 -33.19 9.38
CA LEU A 32 -5.91 -33.76 9.23
C LEU A 32 -5.78 -35.11 9.95
N GLN A 33 -6.34 -35.22 11.16
CA GLN A 33 -6.29 -36.43 11.97
C GLN A 33 -7.09 -37.57 11.31
N THR A 34 -8.30 -37.28 10.83
CA THR A 34 -9.12 -38.25 10.06
C THR A 34 -8.40 -38.67 8.78
N SER A 35 -7.77 -37.72 8.08
CA SER A 35 -6.99 -38.00 6.86
C SER A 35 -5.78 -38.90 7.13
N TYR A 36 -5.12 -38.71 8.28
CA TYR A 36 -3.99 -39.53 8.72
C TYR A 36 -4.43 -40.95 9.06
N ASP A 37 -5.54 -41.10 9.79
CA ASP A 37 -6.09 -42.40 10.17
C ASP A 37 -6.60 -43.18 8.96
N GLU A 38 -7.24 -42.50 8.00
CA GLU A 38 -7.76 -43.12 6.78
C GLU A 38 -6.72 -43.27 5.66
N ARG A 39 -5.49 -42.77 5.85
CA ARG A 39 -4.44 -42.68 4.82
C ARG A 39 -4.93 -42.11 3.48
N ARG A 40 -5.87 -41.16 3.54
CA ARG A 40 -6.46 -40.51 2.39
C ARG A 40 -6.20 -39.02 2.47
N LEU A 41 -5.95 -38.41 1.32
CA LEU A 41 -5.82 -36.95 1.24
C LEU A 41 -7.20 -36.33 1.51
N PRO A 42 -7.28 -35.27 2.33
CA PRO A 42 -8.53 -34.58 2.58
C PRO A 42 -9.09 -34.07 1.25
N SER A 43 -10.37 -34.35 1.00
CA SER A 43 -11.06 -33.87 -0.20
C SER A 43 -11.05 -32.34 -0.20
N SER A 44 -10.76 -31.72 -1.34
CA SER A 44 -10.81 -30.27 -1.50
C SER A 44 -12.21 -29.67 -1.27
N ALA A 45 -13.24 -30.52 -1.14
CA ALA A 45 -14.61 -30.14 -0.79
C ALA A 45 -14.81 -29.92 0.72
N ASP A 46 -13.97 -30.51 1.58
CA ASP A 46 -14.10 -30.44 3.05
C ASP A 46 -13.29 -29.30 3.67
N LEU A 47 -12.48 -28.61 2.86
CA LEU A 47 -11.58 -27.54 3.29
C LEU A 47 -12.11 -26.18 2.83
N THR A 48 -12.72 -25.44 3.75
CA THR A 48 -13.08 -24.04 3.53
C THR A 48 -11.82 -23.21 3.24
N PHE A 49 -11.89 -22.24 2.33
CA PHE A 49 -10.75 -21.40 1.95
C PHE A 49 -10.09 -20.70 3.16
N SER A 50 -10.86 -20.35 4.19
CA SER A 50 -10.36 -19.79 5.46
C SER A 50 -9.45 -20.76 6.22
N THR A 51 -9.82 -22.04 6.27
CA THR A 51 -9.07 -23.12 6.93
C THR A 51 -7.71 -23.36 6.25
N VAL A 52 -7.69 -23.34 4.91
CA VAL A 52 -6.46 -23.46 4.11
C VAL A 52 -5.54 -22.26 4.33
N LEU A 53 -6.08 -21.04 4.28
CA LEU A 53 -5.29 -19.83 4.57
C LEU A 53 -4.75 -19.81 6.00
N THR A 54 -5.56 -20.23 6.98
CA THR A 54 -5.16 -20.25 8.39
C THR A 54 -4.08 -21.29 8.65
N SER A 55 -4.17 -22.49 8.05
CA SER A 55 -3.15 -23.53 8.17
C SER A 55 -1.83 -23.16 7.48
N ILE A 56 -1.87 -22.57 6.28
CA ILE A 56 -0.67 -22.04 5.61
C ILE A 56 -0.04 -20.93 6.46
N GLY A 57 -0.86 -20.01 6.98
CA GLY A 57 -0.42 -18.95 7.88
C GLY A 57 0.24 -19.50 9.14
N ALA A 58 -0.33 -20.53 9.75
CA ALA A 58 0.20 -21.17 10.95
C ALA A 58 1.56 -21.84 10.70
N VAL A 59 1.72 -22.53 9.57
CA VAL A 59 3.00 -23.16 9.19
C VAL A 59 4.08 -22.11 8.89
N LEU A 60 3.72 -21.02 8.21
CA LEU A 60 4.63 -19.92 7.95
C LEU A 60 5.03 -19.20 9.24
N LEU A 61 4.08 -18.94 10.13
CA LEU A 61 4.32 -18.27 11.41
C LEU A 61 5.23 -19.13 12.29
N ALA A 62 4.96 -20.43 12.40
CA ALA A 62 5.80 -21.35 13.16
C ALA A 62 7.24 -21.39 12.60
N ASN A 63 7.41 -21.46 11.28
CA ASN A 63 8.73 -21.41 10.64
C ASN A 63 9.43 -20.07 10.88
N LEU A 64 8.71 -18.95 10.75
CA LEU A 64 9.24 -17.61 10.99
C LEU A 64 9.71 -17.46 12.44
N LEU A 65 8.92 -17.96 13.40
CA LEU A 65 9.26 -17.97 14.82
C LEU A 65 10.50 -18.83 15.11
N VAL A 66 10.65 -19.99 14.46
CA VAL A 66 11.84 -20.83 14.58
C VAL A 66 13.08 -20.13 14.02
N ILE A 67 12.95 -19.46 12.87
CA ILE A 67 14.03 -18.66 12.25
C ILE A 67 14.40 -17.48 13.16
N LEU A 68 13.41 -16.78 13.72
CA LEU A 68 13.60 -15.66 14.65
C LEU A 68 14.11 -16.10 16.02
N ALA A 69 13.84 -17.32 16.47
CA ALA A 69 14.39 -17.87 17.71
C ALA A 69 15.89 -18.19 17.56
N SER A 70 16.34 -18.50 16.34
CA SER A 70 17.76 -18.77 16.07
C SER A 70 18.58 -17.47 16.02
N ARG A 71 19.71 -17.43 16.75
CA ARG A 71 20.65 -16.29 16.72
C ARG A 71 21.13 -15.95 15.30
N LYS A 72 21.31 -16.95 14.45
CA LYS A 72 21.71 -16.77 13.04
C LYS A 72 20.54 -16.28 12.18
N GLY A 73 19.33 -16.78 12.42
CA GLY A 73 18.15 -16.37 11.66
C GLY A 73 17.73 -14.92 11.94
N ARG A 74 17.84 -14.43 13.19
CA ARG A 74 17.63 -13.00 13.49
C ARG A 74 18.56 -12.10 12.69
N LYS A 75 19.85 -12.43 12.64
CA LYS A 75 20.83 -11.64 11.89
C LYS A 75 20.46 -11.59 10.40
N LEU A 76 20.10 -12.73 9.83
CA LEU A 76 19.68 -12.81 8.43
C LEU A 76 18.42 -12.00 8.13
N VAL A 77 17.43 -12.03 9.03
CA VAL A 77 16.21 -11.21 8.91
C VAL A 77 16.55 -9.72 9.01
N PHE A 78 17.37 -9.30 9.97
CA PHE A 78 17.78 -7.89 10.08
C PHE A 78 18.57 -7.41 8.86
N ASP A 79 19.53 -8.20 8.36
CA ASP A 79 20.29 -7.86 7.15
C ASP A 79 19.35 -7.74 5.92
N THR A 80 18.35 -8.64 5.82
CA THR A 80 17.35 -8.60 4.75
C THR A 80 16.45 -7.37 4.86
N VAL A 81 15.97 -7.07 6.06
CA VAL A 81 15.15 -5.87 6.33
C VAL A 81 15.94 -4.60 6.04
N GLU A 82 17.19 -4.52 6.45
CA GLU A 82 18.09 -3.40 6.14
C GLU A 82 18.27 -3.24 4.63
N THR A 83 18.47 -4.34 3.91
CA THR A 83 18.58 -4.31 2.44
C THR A 83 17.29 -3.84 1.78
N ILE A 84 16.13 -4.34 2.22
CA ILE A 84 14.82 -3.91 1.70
C ILE A 84 14.60 -2.43 1.99
N LEU A 85 14.90 -1.97 3.22
CA LEU A 85 14.79 -0.58 3.61
C LEU A 85 15.68 0.30 2.72
N ALA A 86 16.93 -0.12 2.49
CA ALA A 86 17.86 0.59 1.61
C ALA A 86 17.32 0.69 0.18
N ILE A 87 16.78 -0.40 -0.38
CA ILE A 87 16.18 -0.39 -1.72
C ILE A 87 14.99 0.58 -1.78
N VAL A 88 14.08 0.53 -0.81
CA VAL A 88 12.93 1.44 -0.74
C VAL A 88 13.39 2.89 -0.66
N LEU A 89 14.40 3.17 0.17
CA LEU A 89 14.93 4.52 0.35
C LEU A 89 15.64 5.03 -0.92
N VAL A 90 16.33 4.16 -1.65
CA VAL A 90 16.93 4.48 -2.96
C VAL A 90 15.85 4.78 -3.99
N ILE A 91 14.78 3.99 -4.07
CA ILE A 91 13.65 4.25 -4.99
C ILE A 91 12.97 5.58 -4.64
N LEU A 92 12.76 5.85 -3.35
CA LEU A 92 12.20 7.11 -2.87
C LEU A 92 13.11 8.28 -3.25
N LEU A 93 14.41 8.17 -3.01
CA LEU A 93 15.39 9.18 -3.36
C LEU A 93 15.39 9.44 -4.87
N LEU A 94 15.42 8.40 -5.70
CA LEU A 94 15.34 8.52 -7.16
C LEU A 94 14.03 9.19 -7.59
N SER A 95 12.90 8.85 -6.98
CA SER A 95 11.61 9.48 -7.26
C SER A 95 11.61 10.97 -6.93
N ILE A 96 12.25 11.38 -5.82
CA ILE A 96 12.40 12.79 -5.45
C ILE A 96 13.34 13.50 -6.42
N VAL A 97 14.51 12.92 -6.69
CA VAL A 97 15.54 13.50 -7.57
C VAL A 97 15.03 13.64 -9.00
N LEU A 98 14.24 12.69 -9.50
CA LEU A 98 13.60 12.75 -10.82
C LEU A 98 12.32 13.60 -10.81
N GLY A 99 11.59 13.63 -9.70
CA GLY A 99 10.37 14.42 -9.55
C GLY A 99 10.62 15.92 -9.45
N LEU A 100 11.75 16.33 -8.85
CA LEU A 100 12.13 17.73 -8.69
C LEU A 100 12.29 18.48 -10.03
N PRO A 101 13.06 18.00 -11.03
CA PRO A 101 13.17 18.68 -12.32
C PRO A 101 11.83 18.70 -13.07
N VAL A 102 11.03 17.64 -12.99
CA VAL A 102 9.69 17.61 -13.59
C VAL A 102 8.78 18.65 -12.95
N GLY A 103 8.79 18.74 -11.63
CA GLY A 103 8.04 19.74 -10.87
C GLY A 103 8.49 21.17 -11.18
N ALA A 104 9.80 21.40 -11.31
CA ALA A 104 10.36 22.69 -11.68
C ALA A 104 9.89 23.15 -13.08
N VAL A 105 9.93 22.25 -14.07
CA VAL A 105 9.41 22.52 -15.43
C VAL A 105 7.91 22.83 -15.38
N TYR A 106 7.13 22.06 -14.61
CA TYR A 106 5.70 22.32 -14.46
C TYR A 106 5.41 23.70 -13.85
N LEU A 107 6.12 24.08 -12.79
CA LEU A 107 6.00 25.40 -12.16
C LEU A 107 6.42 26.52 -13.11
N MET A 108 7.48 26.32 -13.90
CA MET A 108 7.93 27.28 -14.89
C MET A 108 6.86 27.50 -15.98
N LEU A 109 6.30 26.42 -16.54
CA LEU A 109 5.22 26.50 -17.53
C LEU A 109 3.99 27.22 -16.95
N LYS A 110 3.65 26.94 -15.70
CA LYS A 110 2.53 27.58 -15.01
C LYS A 110 2.80 29.07 -14.73
N ALA A 111 4.02 29.44 -14.38
CA ALA A 111 4.41 30.84 -14.23
C ALA A 111 4.32 31.59 -15.57
N ILE A 112 4.77 30.98 -16.66
CA ILE A 112 4.64 31.54 -18.01
C ILE A 112 3.17 31.74 -18.38
N SER A 113 2.30 30.77 -18.09
CA SER A 113 0.87 30.91 -18.42
C SER A 113 0.21 32.05 -17.64
N TYR A 114 0.54 32.22 -16.35
CA TYR A 114 0.09 33.38 -15.57
C TYR A 114 0.65 34.69 -16.11
N PHE A 115 1.91 34.72 -16.53
CA PHE A 115 2.54 35.90 -17.09
C PHE A 115 1.90 36.32 -18.42
N VAL A 116 1.66 35.37 -19.33
CA VAL A 116 0.96 35.62 -20.60
C VAL A 116 -0.48 36.08 -20.35
N GLY A 117 -1.20 35.44 -19.43
CA GLY A 117 -2.55 35.88 -19.04
C GLY A 117 -2.57 37.30 -18.46
N SER A 118 -1.57 37.65 -17.64
CA SER A 118 -1.40 39.00 -17.09
C SER A 118 -1.12 40.02 -18.19
N LEU A 119 -0.21 39.75 -19.12
CA LEU A 119 0.06 40.64 -20.25
C LEU A 119 -1.20 40.86 -21.10
N TRP A 120 -2.01 39.83 -21.32
CA TRP A 120 -3.26 39.95 -22.08
C TRP A 120 -4.34 40.78 -21.37
N SER A 121 -4.29 40.84 -20.03
CA SER A 121 -5.17 41.71 -19.23
C SER A 121 -4.77 43.18 -19.25
N THR A 122 -3.60 43.51 -19.82
CA THR A 122 -3.10 44.88 -19.87
C THR A 122 -3.82 45.67 -20.98
N PRO A 123 -4.45 46.82 -20.67
CA PRO A 123 -5.21 47.59 -21.66
C PRO A 123 -4.35 48.09 -22.84
N ALA A 124 -3.06 48.32 -22.62
CA ALA A 124 -2.11 48.68 -23.70
C ALA A 124 -1.91 47.55 -24.72
N VAL A 125 -1.86 46.30 -24.26
CA VAL A 125 -1.71 45.12 -25.13
C VAL A 125 -3.00 44.89 -25.90
N GLN A 126 -4.16 45.05 -25.26
CA GLN A 126 -5.46 44.94 -25.93
C GLN A 126 -5.66 46.04 -26.98
N ALA A 127 -5.24 47.28 -26.68
CA ALA A 127 -5.27 48.38 -27.63
C ALA A 127 -4.33 48.15 -28.83
N ALA A 128 -3.13 47.64 -28.60
CA ALA A 128 -2.18 47.29 -29.66
C ALA A 128 -2.70 46.14 -30.55
N VAL A 129 -3.31 45.11 -29.97
CA VAL A 129 -3.93 44.00 -30.71
C VAL A 129 -5.15 44.48 -31.51
N ALA A 130 -5.98 45.35 -30.93
CA ALA A 130 -7.11 45.94 -31.63
C ALA A 130 -6.67 46.84 -32.81
N ALA A 131 -5.59 47.61 -32.63
CA ALA A 131 -5.01 48.44 -33.69
C ALA A 131 -4.38 47.59 -34.82
N LEU A 132 -3.75 46.46 -34.49
CA LEU A 132 -3.25 45.53 -35.50
C LEU A 132 -4.39 44.88 -36.29
N ARG A 133 -5.46 44.50 -35.58
CA ARG A 133 -6.65 43.86 -36.18
C ARG A 133 -7.38 44.80 -37.12
N SER A 134 -7.51 46.09 -36.78
CA SER A 134 -8.19 47.07 -37.62
C SER A 134 -7.40 47.39 -38.90
N ASN A 135 -6.06 47.32 -38.86
CA ASN A 135 -5.20 47.48 -40.03
C ASN A 135 -5.37 46.34 -41.04
N PHE A 136 -5.56 45.10 -40.57
CA PHE A 136 -5.78 43.93 -41.44
C PHE A 136 -7.15 43.92 -42.13
N THR A 137 -8.16 44.59 -41.57
CA THR A 137 -9.50 44.71 -42.19
C THR A 137 -9.63 45.85 -43.19
N ARG A 138 -8.61 46.71 -43.34
CA ARG A 138 -8.60 47.85 -44.28
C ARG A 138 -7.90 47.55 -45.61
N THR A 139 -7.27 46.38 -45.75
CA THR A 139 -6.77 45.81 -47.00
C THR A 139 -7.75 44.78 -47.52
#